data_AF-A0AAV9ZE17-F1
#
_entry.id   AF-A0AAV9ZE17-F1
#
_cell.length_a   1.000
_cell.length_b   1.000
_cell.length_c   1.000
_cell.angle_alpha   90.00
_cell.angle_beta   90.00
_cell.angle_gamma   90.00
#
_symmetry.space_group_name_H-M   'P 1'
#
loop_
_entity.id
_entity.type
_entity.pdbx_description
1 polymer ?
#
loop_
_entity_poly.entity_id
_entity_poly.type
_entity_poly.pdbx_seq_one_letter_code
_entity_poly.pdbx_strand_id
1 'polypeptide(L)'
;MGPTRTLRSQTKASSTLATKSAKSGATKSATKASVKKTGPKKTRQSKAAPAESAAAAAQPSSTSLLKHSQQTTDEWYKAARTKNGYANYVKSGKKWLEEWTSEGRLDDEISADAFDVIGEHPPLALRALTAYKCEHLERSFASAEGIRSAFKDYFERVCGCQGDFWKYVSHTQKWEGNPVFQSGFKTYYESLKNRHNRTGTATQALPMLPADLKVIMAYLDSDEVQKYMVQFDKVHQEIDCYTHVKAWKVHMEGLLRRSLTGNDFVFPALASTGQVKFGEPTSRSAFETLLNDVVEKSHALHGRNGLAALPGIDDEYN
;
A
#
# COMPACT_ATOMS: atom_id res chain seq x y z
N MET A 1 27.63 65.61 -23.30
CA MET A 1 26.73 65.31 -22.16
C MET A 1 26.06 63.96 -22.42
N GLY A 2 26.26 62.98 -21.54
CA GLY A 2 25.76 61.60 -21.66
C GLY A 2 26.84 60.60 -21.20
N PRO A 3 26.65 59.83 -20.10
CA PRO A 3 27.77 59.27 -19.35
C PRO A 3 28.20 57.86 -19.77
N THR A 4 29.51 57.66 -19.77
CA THR A 4 30.22 56.39 -19.92
C THR A 4 30.03 55.51 -18.68
N ARG A 5 29.51 54.29 -18.85
CA ARG A 5 29.25 53.34 -17.77
C ARG A 5 30.46 52.40 -17.61
N THR A 6 31.26 52.65 -16.59
CA THR A 6 32.41 51.83 -16.18
C THR A 6 31.95 50.54 -15.49
N LEU A 7 32.33 49.38 -16.03
CA LEU A 7 32.19 48.06 -15.40
C LEU A 7 33.29 47.89 -14.35
N ARG A 8 32.90 47.74 -13.08
CA ARG A 8 33.80 47.40 -11.97
C ARG A 8 33.47 45.98 -11.48
N SER A 9 34.32 45.04 -11.85
CA SER A 9 34.34 43.68 -11.32
C SER A 9 34.98 43.65 -9.94
N GLN A 10 34.21 43.29 -8.91
CA GLN A 10 34.74 42.80 -7.64
C GLN A 10 33.81 41.73 -7.08
N THR A 11 34.23 40.47 -7.11
CA THR A 11 33.72 39.45 -6.21
C THR A 11 34.89 38.85 -5.45
N LYS A 12 34.93 39.20 -4.16
CA LYS A 12 35.80 38.63 -3.14
C LYS A 12 35.42 37.16 -2.93
N ALA A 13 36.40 36.28 -3.03
CA ALA A 13 36.34 34.96 -2.41
C ALA A 13 36.89 35.08 -0.98
N SER A 14 36.10 34.68 0.01
CA SER A 14 36.58 34.35 1.34
C SER A 14 35.57 33.49 2.09
N SER A 15 36.14 32.54 2.84
CA SER A 15 35.61 31.91 4.06
C SER A 15 34.84 30.60 3.95
N THR A 16 35.60 29.51 4.13
CA THR A 16 35.46 28.47 5.16
C THR A 16 34.08 28.16 5.75
N LEU A 17 33.68 26.88 5.66
CA LEU A 17 33.09 26.13 6.78
C LEU A 17 33.27 24.61 6.56
N ALA A 18 34.23 24.05 7.28
CA ALA A 18 34.37 22.61 7.46
C ALA A 18 33.40 22.16 8.56
N THR A 19 32.41 21.33 8.20
CA THR A 19 31.51 20.68 9.17
C THR A 19 32.00 19.28 9.48
N LYS A 20 32.32 19.08 10.77
CA LYS A 20 32.66 17.80 11.39
C LYS A 20 31.48 16.83 11.26
N SER A 21 31.72 15.69 10.64
CA SER A 21 30.79 14.56 10.63
C SER A 21 30.94 13.79 11.96
N ALA A 22 29.93 13.92 12.84
CA ALA A 22 29.83 13.18 14.08
C ALA A 22 29.16 11.82 13.82
N LYS A 23 29.90 10.77 14.15
CA LYS A 23 29.52 9.36 14.07
C LYS A 23 28.66 9.01 15.30
N SER A 24 27.34 8.89 15.15
CA SER A 24 26.48 8.13 16.07
C SER A 24 26.12 6.82 15.35
N GLY A 25 26.27 5.64 15.92
CA GLY A 25 25.90 5.22 17.26
C GLY A 25 24.76 4.20 17.12
N ALA A 26 25.06 3.08 16.46
CA ALA A 26 24.10 2.02 16.17
C ALA A 26 23.78 1.23 17.45
N THR A 27 22.62 1.51 18.05
CA THR A 27 22.02 0.69 19.11
C THR A 27 21.30 -0.50 18.48
N LYS A 28 21.83 -1.70 18.75
CA LYS A 28 21.21 -2.99 18.44
C LYS A 28 20.00 -3.20 19.35
N SER A 29 18.80 -3.14 18.79
CA SER A 29 17.56 -3.50 19.48
C SER A 29 17.21 -4.96 19.18
N ALA A 30 17.45 -5.82 20.16
CA ALA A 30 17.11 -7.24 20.14
C ALA A 30 15.59 -7.45 20.01
N THR A 31 15.17 -8.11 18.94
CA THR A 31 13.78 -8.57 18.77
C THR A 31 13.64 -9.94 19.42
N LYS A 32 13.04 -9.97 20.62
CA LYS A 32 12.61 -11.21 21.28
C LYS A 32 11.46 -11.82 20.47
N ALA A 33 11.71 -13.01 19.91
CA ALA A 33 10.69 -13.86 19.31
C ALA A 33 9.69 -14.30 20.39
N SER A 34 8.43 -13.88 20.24
CA SER A 34 7.32 -14.30 21.10
C SER A 34 6.76 -15.62 20.59
N VAL A 35 7.02 -16.69 21.32
CA VAL A 35 6.48 -18.03 21.10
C VAL A 35 4.96 -18.00 21.33
N LYS A 36 4.20 -18.17 20.25
CA LYS A 36 2.73 -18.30 20.26
C LYS A 36 2.37 -19.66 20.88
N LYS A 37 1.97 -19.68 22.15
CA LYS A 37 1.34 -20.84 22.79
C LYS A 37 0.00 -21.13 22.11
N THR A 38 -0.10 -22.28 21.46
CA THR A 38 -1.34 -22.87 20.97
C THR A 38 -2.19 -23.31 22.17
N GLY A 39 -3.37 -22.70 22.31
CA GLY A 39 -4.35 -23.08 23.34
C GLY A 39 -5.05 -24.41 23.02
N PRO A 40 -5.62 -25.08 24.04
CA PRO A 40 -6.17 -26.43 23.90
C PRO A 40 -7.47 -26.45 23.09
N LYS A 41 -7.58 -27.46 22.22
CA LYS A 41 -8.76 -27.85 21.45
C LYS A 41 -9.96 -28.06 22.40
N LYS A 42 -10.99 -27.20 22.32
CA LYS A 42 -12.28 -27.44 22.98
C LYS A 42 -13.02 -28.58 22.27
N THR A 43 -13.19 -29.68 22.98
CA THR A 43 -14.03 -30.82 22.62
C THR A 43 -15.48 -30.38 22.44
N ARG A 44 -16.02 -30.64 21.25
CA ARG A 44 -17.39 -30.32 20.85
C ARG A 44 -18.33 -31.34 21.49
N GLN A 45 -18.93 -31.00 22.63
CA GLN A 45 -20.01 -31.79 23.24
C GLN A 45 -21.30 -31.58 22.43
N SER A 46 -21.80 -32.66 21.82
CA SER A 46 -23.12 -32.73 21.19
C SER A 46 -24.20 -32.76 22.27
N LYS A 47 -24.80 -31.60 22.54
CA LYS A 47 -25.96 -31.47 23.43
C LYS A 47 -27.22 -31.87 22.65
N ALA A 48 -27.90 -32.91 23.12
CA ALA A 48 -29.16 -33.40 22.56
C ALA A 48 -30.24 -32.30 22.61
N ALA A 49 -30.99 -32.17 21.51
CA ALA A 49 -32.08 -31.21 21.37
C ALA A 49 -33.28 -31.61 22.26
N PRO A 50 -33.86 -30.68 23.04
CA PRO A 50 -35.16 -30.89 23.67
C PRO A 50 -36.25 -30.79 22.60
N ALA A 51 -37.21 -31.72 22.65
CA ALA A 51 -38.41 -31.69 21.83
C ALA A 51 -39.28 -30.47 22.22
N GLU A 52 -39.40 -29.52 21.30
CA GLU A 52 -40.10 -28.26 21.49
C GLU A 52 -41.55 -28.40 21.01
N SER A 53 -42.51 -28.21 21.93
CA SER A 53 -43.93 -28.26 21.63
C SER A 53 -44.33 -27.09 20.73
N ALA A 54 -45.10 -27.37 19.68
CA ALA A 54 -45.63 -26.43 18.71
C ALA A 54 -46.60 -25.41 19.33
N ALA A 55 -46.06 -24.38 19.99
CA ALA A 55 -46.78 -23.14 20.28
C ALA A 55 -46.66 -22.23 19.05
N ALA A 56 -47.80 -21.73 18.54
CA ALA A 56 -47.87 -20.85 17.39
C ALA A 56 -46.89 -19.66 17.54
N ALA A 57 -45.80 -19.70 16.78
CA ALA A 57 -44.74 -18.69 16.84
C ALA A 57 -45.33 -17.33 16.41
N ALA A 58 -45.46 -16.42 17.38
CA ALA A 58 -45.86 -15.05 17.13
C ALA A 58 -44.93 -14.43 16.07
N GLN A 59 -45.51 -13.79 15.05
CA GLN A 59 -44.72 -13.18 14.00
C GLN A 59 -43.80 -12.08 14.57
N PRO A 60 -42.53 -12.01 14.14
CA PRO A 60 -41.59 -11.02 14.65
C PRO A 60 -42.06 -9.60 14.30
N SER A 61 -41.94 -8.69 15.27
CA SER A 61 -42.25 -7.28 15.05
C SER A 61 -41.28 -6.64 14.05
N SER A 62 -41.71 -5.59 13.35
CA SER A 62 -40.86 -4.82 12.42
C SER A 62 -39.61 -4.26 13.09
N THR A 63 -39.70 -3.83 14.34
CA THR A 63 -38.56 -3.34 15.13
C THR A 63 -37.55 -4.45 15.43
N SER A 64 -38.01 -5.69 15.65
CA SER A 64 -37.14 -6.85 15.83
C SER A 64 -36.41 -7.19 14.54
N LEU A 65 -37.11 -7.19 13.40
CA LEU A 65 -36.51 -7.45 12.09
C LEU A 65 -35.46 -6.40 11.70
N LEU A 66 -35.72 -5.11 11.95
CA LEU A 66 -34.75 -4.04 11.69
C LEU A 66 -33.51 -4.16 12.58
N LYS A 67 -33.68 -4.47 13.87
CA LYS A 67 -32.55 -4.73 14.78
C LYS A 67 -31.74 -5.94 14.33
N HIS A 68 -32.40 -7.02 13.93
CA HIS A 68 -31.72 -8.21 13.45
C HIS A 68 -30.94 -7.90 12.16
N SER A 69 -31.55 -7.20 11.20
CA SER A 69 -30.89 -6.75 9.98
C SER A 69 -29.67 -5.87 10.25
N GLN A 70 -29.75 -4.95 11.22
CA GLN A 70 -28.62 -4.12 11.64
C GLN A 70 -27.50 -4.97 12.24
N GLN A 71 -27.83 -5.90 13.13
CA GLN A 71 -26.85 -6.82 13.73
C GLN A 71 -26.17 -7.69 12.68
N THR A 72 -26.93 -8.28 11.76
CA THR A 72 -26.37 -9.09 10.68
C THR A 72 -25.53 -8.24 9.73
N THR A 73 -25.98 -7.04 9.39
CA THR A 73 -25.16 -6.11 8.59
C THR A 73 -23.86 -5.83 9.33
N ASP A 74 -23.90 -5.56 10.63
CA ASP A 74 -22.69 -5.31 11.40
C ASP A 74 -21.77 -6.53 11.47
N GLU A 75 -22.29 -7.72 11.73
CA GLU A 75 -21.51 -8.96 11.83
C GLU A 75 -20.84 -9.33 10.50
N TRP A 76 -21.55 -9.15 9.38
CA TRP A 76 -21.10 -9.61 8.08
C TRP A 76 -20.32 -8.56 7.31
N TYR A 77 -20.61 -7.27 7.50
CA TYR A 77 -20.03 -6.20 6.68
C TYR A 77 -18.56 -5.91 7.02
N LYS A 78 -18.11 -6.16 8.26
CA LYS A 78 -16.71 -5.91 8.65
C LYS A 78 -16.18 -6.96 9.62
N ALA A 79 -15.01 -7.51 9.28
CA ALA A 79 -14.25 -8.36 10.19
C ALA A 79 -14.01 -7.66 11.53
N ALA A 80 -14.11 -8.39 12.65
CA ALA A 80 -13.92 -7.86 14.00
C ALA A 80 -12.59 -7.10 14.17
N ARG A 81 -11.53 -7.56 13.48
CA ARG A 81 -10.23 -6.88 13.45
C ARG A 81 -10.32 -5.47 12.86
N THR A 82 -11.08 -5.29 11.78
CA THR A 82 -11.28 -3.98 11.14
C THR A 82 -12.05 -3.03 12.05
N LYS A 83 -13.12 -3.52 12.71
CA LYS A 83 -13.88 -2.74 13.69
C LYS A 83 -12.98 -2.22 14.82
N ASN A 84 -12.17 -3.11 15.40
CA ASN A 84 -11.22 -2.72 16.45
C ASN A 84 -10.16 -1.74 15.93
N GLY A 85 -9.68 -1.92 14.70
CA GLY A 85 -8.77 -0.99 14.05
C GLY A 85 -9.38 0.42 13.92
N TYR A 86 -10.62 0.52 13.44
CA TYR A 86 -11.31 1.80 13.26
C TYR A 86 -11.58 2.48 14.60
N ALA A 87 -12.06 1.73 15.60
CA ALA A 87 -12.25 2.25 16.95
C ALA A 87 -10.95 2.83 17.54
N ASN A 88 -9.81 2.17 17.30
CA ASN A 88 -8.50 2.69 17.73
C ASN A 88 -8.12 3.99 17.01
N TYR A 89 -8.34 4.10 15.69
CA TYR A 89 -8.07 5.35 14.96
C TYR A 89 -8.91 6.51 15.49
N VAL A 90 -10.21 6.31 15.73
CA VAL A 90 -11.11 7.33 16.27
C VAL A 90 -10.67 7.72 17.69
N LYS A 91 -10.43 6.74 18.57
CA LYS A 91 -9.99 6.98 19.95
C LYS A 91 -8.68 7.76 19.99
N SER A 92 -7.70 7.37 19.18
CA SER A 92 -6.42 8.07 19.08
C SER A 92 -6.56 9.47 18.48
N GLY A 93 -7.46 9.66 17.52
CA GLY A 93 -7.73 10.97 16.92
C GLY A 93 -8.38 11.94 17.90
N LYS A 94 -9.40 11.50 18.65
CA LYS A 94 -10.04 12.30 19.70
C LYS A 94 -9.08 12.70 20.81
N LYS A 95 -8.30 11.74 21.32
CA LYS A 95 -7.28 12.01 22.34
C LYS A 95 -6.25 13.03 21.85
N TRP A 96 -5.80 12.89 20.60
CA TRP A 96 -4.88 13.86 20.00
C TRP A 96 -5.49 15.27 19.92
N LEU A 97 -6.76 15.37 19.53
CA LEU A 97 -7.47 16.64 19.41
C LEU A 97 -7.61 17.34 20.78
N GLU A 98 -8.00 16.58 21.81
CA GLU A 98 -8.09 17.05 23.19
C GLU A 98 -6.75 17.59 23.71
N GLU A 99 -5.68 16.80 23.56
CA GLU A 99 -4.31 17.20 23.96
C GLU A 99 -3.89 18.49 23.24
N TRP A 100 -4.07 18.56 21.91
CA TRP A 100 -3.60 19.70 21.11
C TRP A 100 -4.40 20.99 21.33
N THR A 101 -5.69 20.86 21.59
CA THR A 101 -6.54 21.99 21.97
C THR A 101 -6.12 22.52 23.35
N SER A 102 -5.85 21.62 24.30
CA SER A 102 -5.40 22.02 25.65
C SER A 102 -4.02 22.70 25.66
N GLU A 103 -3.17 22.37 24.68
CA GLU A 103 -1.85 22.99 24.50
C GLU A 103 -1.92 24.31 23.71
N GLY A 104 -3.09 24.72 23.20
CA GLY A 104 -3.24 25.91 22.35
C GLY A 104 -2.48 25.81 21.02
N ARG A 105 -2.30 24.59 20.49
CA ARG A 105 -1.59 24.34 19.22
C ARG A 105 -2.48 24.40 17.99
N LEU A 106 -3.79 24.38 18.20
CA LEU A 106 -4.79 24.52 17.16
C LEU A 106 -5.39 25.92 17.25
N ASP A 107 -5.89 26.41 16.11
CA ASP A 107 -6.63 27.66 16.08
C ASP A 107 -7.81 27.57 17.07
N ASP A 108 -8.12 28.68 17.75
CA ASP A 108 -9.18 28.77 18.79
C ASP A 108 -10.56 28.34 18.28
N GLU A 109 -10.73 28.24 16.96
CA GLU A 109 -11.94 27.76 16.27
C GLU A 109 -12.14 26.24 16.37
N ILE A 110 -11.09 25.44 16.59
CA ILE A 110 -11.20 23.99 16.65
C ILE A 110 -11.37 23.54 18.10
N SER A 111 -12.60 23.17 18.47
CA SER A 111 -12.91 22.65 19.79
C SER A 111 -12.39 21.21 20.00
N ALA A 112 -12.12 20.85 21.25
CA ALA A 112 -11.66 19.50 21.63
C ALA A 112 -12.68 18.39 21.29
N ASP A 113 -13.96 18.75 21.19
CA ASP A 113 -15.09 17.89 20.85
C ASP A 113 -15.50 18.01 19.36
N ALA A 114 -14.67 18.60 18.49
CA ALA A 114 -15.02 18.82 17.09
C ALA A 114 -15.32 17.53 16.31
N PHE A 115 -14.91 16.35 16.78
CA PHE A 115 -15.31 15.07 16.17
C PHE A 115 -16.68 14.56 16.65
N ASP A 116 -17.20 15.08 17.75
CA ASP A 116 -18.47 14.66 18.35
C ASP A 116 -19.61 15.64 18.05
N VAL A 117 -19.28 16.92 17.86
CA VAL A 117 -20.24 17.97 17.53
C VAL A 117 -20.26 18.20 16.02
N ILE A 118 -21.36 17.82 15.38
CA ILE A 118 -21.59 18.02 13.94
C ILE A 118 -21.79 19.51 13.67
N GLY A 119 -20.75 20.15 13.13
CA GLY A 119 -20.68 21.59 12.87
C GLY A 119 -19.64 21.91 11.80
N GLU A 120 -19.09 23.13 11.78
CA GLU A 120 -18.15 23.54 10.72
C GLU A 120 -16.75 22.91 10.85
N HIS A 121 -16.32 22.62 12.07
CA HIS A 121 -14.93 22.26 12.40
C HIS A 121 -14.49 20.79 12.22
N PRO A 122 -15.34 19.74 12.22
CA PRO A 122 -14.89 18.35 12.06
C PRO A 122 -14.00 18.11 10.82
N PRO A 123 -14.31 18.64 9.62
CA PRO A 123 -13.43 18.50 8.46
C PRO A 123 -12.05 19.14 8.67
N LEU A 124 -11.98 20.28 9.36
CA LEU A 124 -10.73 20.98 9.65
C LEU A 124 -9.88 20.19 10.66
N ALA A 125 -10.51 19.68 11.72
CA ALA A 125 -9.86 18.79 12.68
C ALA A 125 -9.33 17.50 12.04
N LEU A 126 -10.09 16.88 11.11
CA LEU A 126 -9.63 15.70 10.35
C LEU A 126 -8.42 16.01 9.48
N ARG A 127 -8.43 17.18 8.82
CA ARG A 127 -7.31 17.63 7.99
C ARG A 127 -6.06 17.85 8.84
N ALA A 128 -6.18 18.55 9.97
CA ALA A 128 -5.08 18.79 10.90
C ALA A 128 -4.50 17.47 11.46
N LEU A 129 -5.35 16.55 11.91
CA LEU A 129 -4.94 15.22 12.37
C LEU A 129 -4.18 14.45 11.28
N THR A 130 -4.70 14.44 10.06
CA THR A 130 -4.11 13.71 8.94
C THR A 130 -2.76 14.31 8.55
N ALA A 131 -2.65 15.64 8.51
CA ALA A 131 -1.39 16.34 8.24
C ALA A 131 -0.34 16.05 9.32
N TYR A 132 -0.71 16.15 10.59
CA TYR A 132 0.18 15.80 11.69
C TYR A 132 0.70 14.35 11.57
N LYS A 133 -0.18 13.38 11.31
CA LYS A 133 0.24 11.98 11.18
C LYS A 133 1.10 11.74 9.93
N CYS A 134 0.78 12.31 8.79
CA CYS A 134 1.41 11.95 7.51
C CYS A 134 2.60 12.84 7.12
N GLU A 135 2.67 14.07 7.62
CA GLU A 135 3.74 15.01 7.30
C GLU A 135 4.71 15.15 8.48
N HIS A 136 4.19 15.37 9.69
CA HIS A 136 5.07 15.55 10.85
C HIS A 136 5.62 14.23 11.41
N LEU A 137 4.81 13.17 11.46
CA LEU A 137 5.26 11.84 11.91
C LEU A 137 5.68 10.91 10.75
N GLU A 138 5.74 11.44 9.52
CA GLU A 138 6.17 10.72 8.30
C GLU A 138 5.46 9.38 8.08
N ARG A 139 4.18 9.27 8.47
CA ARG A 139 3.42 8.03 8.23
C ARG A 139 3.03 7.89 6.76
N SER A 140 2.93 6.65 6.30
CA SER A 140 2.54 6.32 4.92
C SER A 140 1.09 6.69 4.62
N PHE A 141 0.73 6.73 3.33
CA PHE A 141 -0.63 6.97 2.87
C PHE A 141 -1.66 5.99 3.43
N ALA A 142 -1.25 4.75 3.73
CA ALA A 142 -2.10 3.76 4.41
C ALA A 142 -2.63 4.28 5.76
N SER A 143 -1.88 5.14 6.46
CA SER A 143 -2.36 5.77 7.70
C SER A 143 -3.44 6.82 7.43
N ALA A 144 -3.30 7.65 6.39
CA ALA A 144 -4.33 8.59 5.97
C ALA A 144 -5.62 7.87 5.55
N GLU A 145 -5.50 6.78 4.79
CA GLU A 145 -6.62 5.93 4.39
C GLU A 145 -7.31 5.27 5.59
N GLY A 146 -6.54 4.78 6.56
CA GLY A 146 -7.05 4.25 7.82
C GLY A 146 -7.84 5.29 8.61
N ILE A 147 -7.30 6.50 8.78
CA ILE A 147 -7.98 7.62 9.46
C ILE A 147 -9.27 7.97 8.73
N ARG A 148 -9.21 8.23 7.42
CA ARG A 148 -10.36 8.59 6.59
C ARG A 148 -11.48 7.55 6.71
N SER A 149 -11.14 6.27 6.59
CA SER A 149 -12.13 5.19 6.61
C SER A 149 -12.74 4.97 7.99
N ALA A 150 -11.92 5.07 9.04
CA ALA A 150 -12.37 4.97 10.42
C ALA A 150 -13.33 6.10 10.80
N PHE A 151 -12.99 7.34 10.44
CA PHE A 151 -13.86 8.49 10.71
C PHE A 151 -15.10 8.52 9.82
N LYS A 152 -15.02 8.05 8.57
CA LYS A 152 -16.22 7.89 7.72
C LYS A 152 -17.24 7.00 8.42
N ASP A 153 -16.81 5.80 8.86
CA ASP A 153 -17.65 4.84 9.57
C ASP A 153 -18.14 5.37 10.92
N TYR A 154 -17.29 6.11 11.63
CA TYR A 154 -17.64 6.75 12.89
C TYR A 154 -18.79 7.74 12.74
N PHE A 155 -18.68 8.70 11.81
CA PHE A 155 -19.74 9.69 11.60
C PHE A 155 -21.04 9.05 11.12
N GLU A 156 -20.97 8.03 10.25
CA GLU A 156 -22.15 7.30 9.78
C GLU A 156 -22.91 6.61 10.92
N ARG A 157 -22.19 5.91 11.81
CA ARG A 157 -22.79 5.06 12.85
C ARG A 157 -23.13 5.81 14.13
N VAL A 158 -22.24 6.71 14.56
CA VAL A 158 -22.33 7.37 15.87
C VAL A 158 -23.04 8.71 15.75
N CYS A 159 -22.75 9.47 14.70
CA CYS A 159 -23.32 10.80 14.50
C CYS A 159 -24.53 10.80 13.55
N GLY A 160 -24.83 9.67 12.90
CA GLY A 160 -25.92 9.55 11.92
C GLY A 160 -25.68 10.33 10.62
N CYS A 161 -24.42 10.69 10.33
CA CYS A 161 -24.04 11.44 9.14
C CYS A 161 -24.04 10.53 7.90
N GLN A 162 -24.97 10.76 6.98
CA GLN A 162 -25.08 9.95 5.75
C GLN A 162 -24.71 10.74 4.49
N GLY A 163 -24.32 10.01 3.44
CA GLY A 163 -24.06 10.56 2.11
C GLY A 163 -22.60 10.92 1.83
N ASP A 164 -22.27 11.06 0.54
CA ASP A 164 -20.92 11.37 0.04
C ASP A 164 -20.73 12.87 -0.23
N PHE A 165 -21.31 13.73 0.62
CA PHE A 165 -21.17 15.19 0.55
C PHE A 165 -21.01 15.78 1.95
N TRP A 166 -20.65 17.07 2.02
CA TRP A 166 -20.65 17.85 3.27
C TRP A 166 -21.01 19.29 2.93
N LYS A 167 -22.17 19.77 3.39
CA LYS A 167 -22.64 21.13 3.08
C LYS A 167 -23.46 21.72 4.20
N TYR A 168 -23.37 23.03 4.36
CA TYR A 168 -24.29 23.79 5.19
C TYR A 168 -25.60 24.02 4.43
N VAL A 169 -26.71 23.70 5.08
CA VAL A 169 -28.04 23.83 4.50
C VAL A 169 -28.73 25.05 5.09
N SER A 170 -28.82 26.13 4.31
CA SER A 170 -29.30 27.43 4.79
C SER A 170 -30.75 27.42 5.29
N HIS A 171 -31.60 26.51 4.81
CA HIS A 171 -33.00 26.48 5.23
C HIS A 171 -33.20 25.76 6.58
N THR A 172 -32.42 24.72 6.87
CA THR A 172 -32.45 24.01 8.17
C THR A 172 -31.47 24.59 9.18
N GLN A 173 -30.56 25.47 8.74
CA GLN A 173 -29.43 25.99 9.52
C GLN A 173 -28.61 24.86 10.15
N LYS A 174 -28.44 23.76 9.40
CA LYS A 174 -27.74 22.55 9.84
C LYS A 174 -26.75 22.10 8.79
N TRP A 175 -25.70 21.45 9.25
CA TRP A 175 -24.79 20.73 8.39
C TRP A 175 -25.37 19.37 8.02
N GLU A 176 -25.32 19.03 6.74
CA GLU A 176 -25.76 17.74 6.22
C GLU A 176 -24.62 17.06 5.45
N GLY A 177 -24.60 15.73 5.53
CA GLY A 177 -23.58 14.90 4.90
C GLY A 177 -22.63 14.24 5.89
N ASN A 178 -21.49 13.76 5.41
CA ASN A 178 -20.39 13.24 6.21
C ASN A 178 -19.13 14.13 6.07
N PRO A 179 -18.54 14.63 7.19
CA PRO A 179 -17.40 15.54 7.17
C PRO A 179 -16.20 15.11 6.33
N VAL A 180 -16.01 13.79 6.16
CA VAL A 180 -14.95 13.19 5.34
C VAL A 180 -15.04 13.60 3.86
N PHE A 181 -16.20 14.08 3.39
CA PHE A 181 -16.41 14.50 2.00
C PHE A 181 -16.33 16.00 1.78
N GLN A 182 -15.92 16.78 2.78
CA GLN A 182 -15.65 18.20 2.59
C GLN A 182 -14.55 18.42 1.53
N SER A 183 -14.73 19.41 0.67
CA SER A 183 -13.91 19.63 -0.53
C SER A 183 -12.42 19.88 -0.24
N GLY A 184 -12.11 20.64 0.81
CA GLY A 184 -10.74 20.90 1.27
C GLY A 184 -10.04 19.64 1.78
N PHE A 185 -10.70 18.85 2.62
CA PHE A 185 -10.16 17.58 3.11
C PHE A 185 -10.00 16.57 1.97
N LYS A 186 -10.98 16.47 1.06
CA LYS A 186 -10.91 15.60 -0.13
C LYS A 186 -9.72 15.97 -1.02
N THR A 187 -9.55 17.24 -1.34
CA THR A 187 -8.42 17.74 -2.14
C THR A 187 -7.08 17.41 -1.49
N TYR A 188 -6.97 17.63 -0.17
CA TYR A 188 -5.79 17.29 0.60
C TYR A 188 -5.50 15.77 0.60
N TYR A 189 -6.52 14.94 0.80
CA TYR A 189 -6.38 13.49 0.77
C TYR A 189 -5.90 12.97 -0.59
N GLU A 190 -6.45 13.49 -1.69
CA GLU A 190 -6.00 13.13 -3.05
C GLU A 190 -4.56 13.57 -3.33
N SER A 191 -4.10 14.70 -2.74
CA SER A 191 -2.70 15.11 -2.86
C SER A 191 -1.75 14.11 -2.17
N LEU A 192 -2.12 13.60 -0.99
CA LEU A 192 -1.36 12.54 -0.30
C LEU A 192 -1.31 11.24 -1.11
N LYS A 193 -2.43 10.87 -1.74
CA LYS A 193 -2.50 9.69 -2.63
C LYS A 193 -1.56 9.85 -3.83
N ASN A 194 -1.62 11.00 -4.50
CA ASN A 194 -0.75 11.30 -5.63
C ASN A 194 0.72 11.35 -5.23
N ARG A 195 1.05 11.93 -4.07
CA ARG A 195 2.41 11.90 -3.52
C ARG A 195 2.88 10.46 -3.31
N HIS A 196 2.07 9.62 -2.66
CA HIS A 196 2.40 8.21 -2.43
C HIS A 196 2.59 7.43 -3.74
N ASN A 197 1.78 7.68 -4.76
CA ASN A 197 1.95 7.05 -6.06
C ASN A 197 3.23 7.49 -6.79
N ARG A 198 3.73 8.71 -6.51
CA ARG A 198 4.98 9.23 -7.07
C ARG A 198 6.22 8.77 -6.30
N THR A 199 6.15 8.75 -4.97
CA THR A 199 7.30 8.47 -4.10
C THR A 199 7.36 7.04 -3.62
N GLY A 200 6.23 6.33 -3.62
CA GLY A 200 6.24 4.90 -3.42
C GLY A 200 7.16 4.32 -4.48
N THR A 201 8.20 3.61 -4.06
CA THR A 201 8.91 2.71 -4.96
C THR A 201 7.81 1.93 -5.64
N ALA A 202 7.64 2.12 -6.95
CA ALA A 202 6.69 1.35 -7.70
C ALA A 202 7.07 -0.10 -7.37
N THR A 203 6.21 -0.79 -6.60
CA THR A 203 6.34 -2.23 -6.39
C THR A 203 6.20 -2.97 -7.71
N GLN A 204 5.77 -2.23 -8.75
CA GLN A 204 5.86 -2.59 -10.13
C GLN A 204 7.25 -2.21 -10.64
N ALA A 205 8.04 -3.21 -11.01
CA ALA A 205 9.19 -2.99 -11.88
C ALA A 205 8.71 -2.21 -13.10
N LEU A 206 9.34 -1.07 -13.38
CA LEU A 206 9.08 -0.35 -14.62
C LEU A 206 9.48 -1.26 -15.80
N PRO A 207 8.76 -1.19 -16.93
CA PRO A 207 9.13 -1.97 -18.10
C PRO A 207 10.55 -1.59 -18.53
N MET A 208 11.41 -2.61 -18.68
CA MET A 208 12.82 -2.41 -18.96
C MET A 208 13.01 -1.89 -20.39
N LEU A 209 13.65 -0.73 -20.51
CA LEU A 209 14.00 -0.12 -21.79
C LEU A 209 15.42 -0.54 -22.23
N PRO A 210 15.77 -0.40 -23.53
CA PRO A 210 17.11 -0.70 -24.03
C PRO A 210 18.21 0.12 -23.39
N ALA A 211 17.91 1.33 -22.91
CA ALA A 211 18.85 2.13 -22.11
C ALA A 211 19.17 1.43 -20.78
N ASP A 212 18.16 0.92 -20.08
CA ASP A 212 18.32 0.16 -18.83
C ASP A 212 19.11 -1.12 -19.09
N LEU A 213 18.76 -1.85 -20.16
CA LEU A 213 19.49 -3.06 -20.56
C LEU A 213 20.96 -2.77 -20.87
N LYS A 214 21.27 -1.65 -21.53
CA LYS A 214 22.66 -1.28 -21.80
C LYS A 214 23.43 -1.03 -20.51
N VAL A 215 22.81 -0.39 -19.51
CA VAL A 215 23.44 -0.19 -18.19
C VAL A 215 23.65 -1.53 -17.49
N ILE A 216 22.64 -2.42 -17.49
CA ILE A 216 22.76 -3.76 -16.91
C ILE A 216 23.87 -4.55 -17.61
N MET A 217 23.90 -4.59 -18.94
CA MET A 217 24.93 -5.32 -19.68
C MET A 217 26.32 -4.71 -19.47
N ALA A 218 26.46 -3.39 -19.47
CA ALA A 218 27.75 -2.74 -19.19
C ALA A 218 28.22 -3.01 -17.76
N TYR A 219 27.31 -3.09 -16.79
CA TYR A 219 27.63 -3.52 -15.43
C TYR A 219 28.04 -5.00 -15.38
N LEU A 220 27.31 -5.90 -16.06
CA LEU A 220 27.66 -7.32 -16.15
C LEU A 220 29.00 -7.56 -16.86
N ASP A 221 29.34 -6.73 -17.85
CA ASP A 221 30.61 -6.76 -18.57
C ASP A 221 31.76 -6.07 -17.77
N SER A 222 31.47 -5.43 -16.64
CA SER A 222 32.50 -4.73 -15.84
C SER A 222 33.40 -5.72 -15.08
N ASP A 223 34.67 -5.34 -14.91
CA ASP A 223 35.68 -6.14 -14.19
C ASP A 223 35.25 -6.48 -12.75
N GLU A 224 34.47 -5.59 -12.11
CA GLU A 224 33.93 -5.82 -10.78
C GLU A 224 32.96 -7.00 -10.75
N VAL A 225 32.04 -7.08 -11.70
CA VAL A 225 31.07 -8.18 -11.77
C VAL A 225 31.72 -9.45 -12.27
N GLN A 226 32.59 -9.38 -13.28
CA GLN A 226 33.34 -10.54 -13.78
C GLN A 226 34.16 -11.21 -12.67
N LYS A 227 34.65 -10.44 -11.69
CA LYS A 227 35.33 -10.94 -10.49
C LYS A 227 34.41 -11.72 -9.53
N TYR A 228 33.12 -11.38 -9.47
CA TYR A 228 32.13 -11.99 -8.56
C TYR A 228 31.08 -12.86 -9.28
N MET A 229 31.20 -13.05 -10.59
CA MET A 229 30.21 -13.79 -11.37
C MET A 229 30.02 -15.21 -10.81
N VAL A 230 28.75 -15.62 -10.72
CA VAL A 230 28.36 -17.02 -10.80
C VAL A 230 28.99 -17.52 -12.09
N GLN A 231 30.03 -18.35 -11.96
CA GLN A 231 30.70 -18.93 -13.12
C GLN A 231 29.65 -19.53 -14.03
N PHE A 232 29.82 -19.41 -15.34
CA PHE A 232 28.96 -20.08 -16.31
C PHE A 232 28.86 -21.56 -15.91
N ASP A 233 27.71 -21.93 -15.37
CA ASP A 233 27.49 -23.27 -14.90
C ASP A 233 27.08 -24.10 -16.11
N LYS A 234 28.04 -24.88 -16.62
CA LYS A 234 27.81 -25.77 -17.77
C LYS A 234 26.72 -26.79 -17.50
N VAL A 235 26.51 -27.14 -16.23
CA VAL A 235 25.50 -28.11 -15.78
C VAL A 235 24.13 -27.41 -15.71
N HIS A 236 24.09 -26.18 -15.23
CA HIS A 236 22.87 -25.39 -15.08
C HIS A 236 22.86 -24.18 -16.01
N GLN A 237 22.75 -24.39 -17.32
CA GLN A 237 22.74 -23.28 -18.28
C GLN A 237 21.50 -22.39 -18.13
N GLU A 238 20.43 -22.90 -17.52
CA GLU A 238 19.17 -22.20 -17.26
C GLU A 238 19.30 -21.02 -16.27
N ILE A 239 20.30 -21.01 -15.39
CA ILE A 239 20.51 -19.91 -14.43
C ILE A 239 21.41 -18.79 -14.98
N ASP A 240 21.97 -18.96 -16.19
CA ASP A 240 22.81 -17.97 -16.84
C ASP A 240 21.98 -16.85 -17.50
N CYS A 241 21.53 -15.92 -16.67
CA CYS A 241 20.80 -14.74 -17.12
C CYS A 241 21.56 -13.91 -18.16
N TYR A 242 22.90 -13.88 -18.14
CA TYR A 242 23.68 -13.08 -19.09
C TYR A 242 23.53 -13.63 -20.51
N THR A 243 23.80 -14.94 -20.68
CA THR A 243 23.68 -15.58 -22.00
C THR A 243 22.23 -15.57 -22.49
N HIS A 244 21.25 -15.81 -21.61
CA HIS A 244 19.83 -15.78 -22.00
C HIS A 244 19.38 -14.40 -22.44
N VAL A 245 19.73 -13.34 -21.72
CA VAL A 245 19.33 -11.97 -22.10
C VAL A 245 20.04 -11.53 -23.39
N LYS A 246 21.28 -11.95 -23.62
CA LYS A 246 22.01 -11.68 -24.86
C LYS A 246 21.38 -12.40 -26.06
N ALA A 247 21.07 -13.68 -25.92
CA ALA A 247 20.40 -14.47 -26.95
C ALA A 247 18.99 -13.92 -27.23
N TRP A 248 18.25 -13.55 -26.18
CA TRP A 248 16.94 -12.90 -26.29
C TRP A 248 17.01 -11.59 -27.06
N LYS A 249 18.01 -10.74 -26.80
CA LYS A 249 18.22 -9.50 -27.56
C LYS A 249 18.40 -9.80 -29.06
N VAL A 250 19.27 -10.74 -29.40
CA VAL A 250 19.53 -11.13 -30.80
C VAL A 250 18.25 -11.66 -31.46
N HIS A 251 17.49 -12.49 -30.74
CA HIS A 251 16.20 -12.98 -31.21
C HIS A 251 15.22 -11.84 -31.51
N MET A 252 15.09 -10.90 -30.58
CA MET A 252 14.22 -9.73 -30.71
C MET A 252 14.60 -8.83 -31.90
N GLU A 253 15.88 -8.55 -32.08
CA GLU A 253 16.39 -7.79 -33.24
C GLU A 253 16.14 -8.54 -34.55
N GLY A 254 16.23 -9.87 -34.53
CA GLY A 254 15.87 -10.75 -35.64
C GLY A 254 14.39 -10.69 -36.01
N LEU A 255 13.49 -10.69 -35.02
CA LEU A 255 12.05 -10.53 -35.23
C LEU A 255 11.70 -9.15 -35.79
N LEU A 256 12.32 -8.09 -35.26
CA LEU A 256 12.09 -6.71 -35.71
C LEU A 256 12.77 -6.37 -37.04
N ARG A 257 13.75 -7.18 -37.48
CA ARG A 257 14.63 -6.89 -38.64
C ARG A 257 15.37 -5.57 -38.52
N ARG A 258 15.58 -5.08 -37.29
CA ARG A 258 16.33 -3.88 -36.95
C ARG A 258 16.85 -3.99 -35.52
N SER A 259 17.85 -3.17 -35.20
CA SER A 259 18.31 -3.03 -33.82
C SER A 259 17.25 -2.42 -32.91
N LEU A 260 17.30 -2.74 -31.61
CA LEU A 260 16.43 -2.15 -30.60
C LEU A 260 16.75 -0.65 -30.43
N THR A 261 15.70 0.16 -30.40
CA THR A 261 15.73 1.62 -30.20
C THR A 261 15.24 1.97 -28.80
N GLY A 262 15.48 3.19 -28.32
CA GLY A 262 15.13 3.59 -26.95
C GLY A 262 13.65 3.47 -26.57
N ASN A 263 12.74 3.39 -27.55
CA ASN A 263 11.30 3.26 -27.34
C ASN A 263 10.79 1.82 -27.40
N ASP A 264 11.65 0.85 -27.74
CA ASP A 264 11.25 -0.55 -27.75
C ASP A 264 11.27 -1.12 -26.34
N PHE A 265 10.38 -2.05 -26.02
CA PHE A 265 10.46 -2.79 -24.76
C PHE A 265 11.38 -4.00 -24.93
N VAL A 266 12.26 -4.26 -23.95
CA VAL A 266 13.13 -5.45 -23.99
C VAL A 266 12.30 -6.72 -23.77
N PHE A 267 11.28 -6.64 -22.90
CA PHE A 267 10.31 -7.70 -22.67
C PHE A 267 8.91 -7.20 -23.06
N PRO A 268 8.58 -7.22 -24.36
CA PRO A 268 7.27 -6.83 -24.86
C PRO A 268 6.18 -7.83 -24.46
N ALA A 269 4.94 -7.37 -24.44
CA ALA A 269 3.79 -8.21 -24.14
C ALA A 269 3.68 -9.39 -25.11
N LEU A 270 3.22 -10.53 -24.60
CA LEU A 270 2.88 -11.69 -25.41
C LEU A 270 1.36 -11.74 -25.60
N ALA A 271 0.92 -11.90 -26.84
CA ALA A 271 -0.46 -12.23 -27.16
C ALA A 271 -0.78 -13.66 -26.68
N SER A 272 -2.08 -13.95 -26.50
CA SER A 272 -2.54 -15.32 -26.19
C SER A 272 -2.16 -16.35 -27.26
N THR A 273 -1.85 -15.90 -28.47
CA THR A 273 -1.33 -16.72 -29.58
C THR A 273 0.16 -17.06 -29.45
N GLY A 274 0.85 -16.54 -28.42
CA GLY A 274 2.29 -16.63 -28.26
C GLY A 274 3.08 -15.64 -29.12
N GLN A 275 2.41 -14.78 -29.88
CA GLN A 275 3.07 -13.75 -30.69
C GLN A 275 3.49 -12.55 -29.85
N VAL A 276 4.64 -11.98 -30.17
CA VAL A 276 5.16 -10.77 -29.53
C VAL A 276 4.38 -9.53 -30.00
N LYS A 277 3.89 -8.73 -29.04
CA LYS A 277 3.24 -7.43 -29.28
C LYS A 277 4.22 -6.29 -29.06
N PHE A 278 4.82 -5.82 -30.14
CA PHE A 278 5.74 -4.68 -30.08
C PHE A 278 5.00 -3.40 -29.67
N GLY A 279 5.66 -2.57 -28.85
CA GLY A 279 5.10 -1.30 -28.37
C GLY A 279 4.18 -1.43 -27.14
N GLU A 280 3.91 -2.64 -26.65
CA GLU A 280 3.21 -2.87 -25.38
C GLU A 280 4.16 -3.54 -24.38
N PRO A 281 4.27 -3.04 -23.14
CA PRO A 281 5.05 -3.72 -22.11
C PRO A 281 4.30 -4.94 -21.58
N THR A 282 5.01 -6.00 -21.22
CA THR A 282 4.41 -7.14 -20.51
C THR A 282 3.77 -6.67 -19.21
N SER A 283 2.50 -7.00 -19.02
CA SER A 283 1.78 -6.65 -17.80
C SER A 283 2.30 -7.45 -16.60
N ARG A 284 2.15 -6.88 -15.40
CA ARG A 284 2.45 -7.60 -14.15
C ARG A 284 1.72 -8.94 -14.05
N SER A 285 0.43 -8.96 -14.39
CA SER A 285 -0.39 -10.19 -14.33
C SER A 285 0.15 -11.29 -15.24
N ALA A 286 0.67 -10.92 -16.41
CA ALA A 286 1.30 -11.88 -17.31
C ALA A 286 2.60 -12.45 -16.70
N PHE A 287 3.44 -11.61 -16.10
CA PHE A 287 4.64 -12.08 -15.40
C PHE A 287 4.31 -12.97 -14.18
N GLU A 288 3.32 -12.61 -13.37
CA GLU A 288 2.89 -13.42 -12.23
C GLU A 288 2.35 -14.78 -12.69
N THR A 289 1.61 -14.82 -13.79
CA THR A 289 1.13 -16.08 -14.39
C THR A 289 2.31 -16.95 -14.83
N LEU A 290 3.29 -16.37 -15.55
CA LEU A 290 4.49 -17.10 -15.97
C LEU A 290 5.32 -17.62 -14.78
N LEU A 291 5.48 -16.82 -13.72
CA LEU A 291 6.19 -17.25 -12.51
C LEU A 291 5.45 -18.38 -11.80
N ASN A 292 4.12 -18.30 -11.71
CA ASN A 292 3.32 -19.37 -11.13
C ASN A 292 3.46 -20.66 -11.95
N ASP A 293 3.42 -20.58 -13.28
CA ASP A 293 3.62 -21.73 -14.16
C ASP A 293 5.00 -22.38 -13.96
N VAL A 294 6.06 -21.58 -13.83
CA VAL A 294 7.43 -22.07 -13.57
C VAL A 294 7.49 -22.73 -12.19
N VAL A 295 6.92 -22.11 -11.17
CA VAL A 295 6.90 -22.64 -9.79
C VAL A 295 6.12 -23.95 -9.71
N GLU A 296 5.00 -24.05 -10.42
CA GLU A 296 4.18 -25.26 -10.51
C GLU A 296 4.94 -26.39 -11.20
N LYS A 297 5.51 -26.14 -12.39
CA LYS A 297 6.23 -27.15 -13.19
C LYS A 297 7.57 -27.56 -12.61
N SER A 298 8.26 -26.66 -11.92
CA SER A 298 9.54 -26.97 -11.26
C SER A 298 9.37 -27.72 -9.94
N HIS A 299 8.12 -27.89 -9.48
CA HIS A 299 7.80 -28.45 -8.17
C HIS A 299 8.48 -27.73 -7.00
N ALA A 300 8.97 -26.49 -7.16
CA ALA A 300 9.79 -25.78 -6.17
C ALA A 300 9.07 -25.53 -4.82
N LEU A 301 7.74 -25.55 -4.81
CA LEU A 301 6.91 -25.43 -3.60
C LEU A 301 6.36 -26.75 -3.06
N HIS A 302 6.66 -27.88 -3.69
CA HIS A 302 6.29 -29.19 -3.15
C HIS A 302 7.00 -29.39 -1.80
N GLY A 303 6.23 -29.72 -0.76
CA GLY A 303 6.72 -29.93 0.61
C GLY A 303 6.74 -28.71 1.54
N ARG A 304 6.59 -27.46 1.04
CA ARG A 304 6.64 -26.26 1.92
C ARG A 304 5.29 -25.83 2.52
N ASN A 305 4.15 -26.25 1.97
CA ASN A 305 2.83 -25.74 2.38
C ASN A 305 1.76 -26.83 2.66
N GLY A 306 2.15 -28.05 3.03
CA GLY A 306 1.17 -29.08 3.38
C GLY A 306 0.21 -29.48 2.25
N LEU A 307 0.53 -29.16 0.99
CA LEU A 307 -0.03 -29.88 -0.14
C LEU A 307 0.46 -31.33 -0.02
N ALA A 308 -0.48 -32.26 0.11
CA ALA A 308 -0.20 -33.67 0.28
C ALA A 308 0.79 -34.14 -0.79
N ALA A 309 1.84 -34.84 -0.36
CA ALA A 309 2.76 -35.51 -1.25
C ALA A 309 1.93 -36.35 -2.24
N LEU A 310 2.18 -36.16 -3.55
CA LEU A 310 1.57 -37.02 -4.56
C LEU A 310 2.05 -38.45 -4.27
N PRO A 311 1.14 -39.42 -4.06
CA PRO A 311 1.54 -40.80 -3.87
C PRO A 311 2.09 -41.35 -5.19
N GLY A 312 3.34 -41.82 -5.19
CA GLY A 312 3.88 -42.66 -6.27
C GLY A 312 5.04 -42.12 -7.11
N ILE A 313 5.84 -41.18 -6.61
CA ILE A 313 7.20 -41.00 -7.16
C ILE A 313 8.12 -41.88 -6.33
N ASP A 314 8.24 -43.13 -6.74
CA ASP A 314 9.15 -44.11 -6.13
C ASP A 314 10.60 -43.73 -6.44
N ASP A 315 11.45 -43.82 -5.42
CA ASP A 315 12.88 -43.46 -5.38
C ASP A 315 13.75 -44.28 -6.35
N GLU A 316 13.62 -44.11 -7.67
CA GLU A 316 14.42 -44.81 -8.68
C GLU A 316 15.54 -43.95 -9.31
N TYR A 317 16.04 -42.95 -8.59
CA TYR A 317 17.27 -42.26 -8.96
C TYR A 317 18.16 -42.04 -7.72
N ASN A 318 18.96 -43.05 -7.43
CA ASN A 318 20.17 -42.99 -6.61
C ASN A 318 21.35 -43.52 -7.45
#